data_AF-A0A6I2LVF8-F1
#
_entry.id   AF-A0A6I2LVF8-F1
#
_cell.length_a   1.000
_cell.length_b   1.000
_cell.length_c   1.000
_cell.angle_alpha   90.00
_cell.angle_beta   90.00
_cell.angle_gamma   90.00
#
_symmetry.space_group_name_H-M   'P 1'
#
loop_
_entity.id
_entity.type
_entity.pdbx_description
1 polymer ?
#
loop_
_entity_poly.entity_id
_entity_poly.type
_entity_poly.pdbx_seq_one_letter_code
_entity_poly.pdbx_strand_id
1 'polypeptide(L)'
;MLVLLLSAIDVIALSILGAINAWGASISRTIAVGTVVLCVFSYYYVGADNVAFSSAFKEATELFLLFGYTKHSPSPSHPTGDSMMLANALAGVVWYIVAVPTVVNKLTRIR
;
A
#
# COMPACT_ATOMS: atom_id res chain seq x y z
N MET A 1 -28.97 15.50 4.24
CA MET A 1 -27.91 15.95 3.31
C MET A 1 -26.55 15.41 3.70
N LEU A 2 -26.07 15.61 4.94
CA LEU A 2 -24.80 15.03 5.43
C LEU A 2 -24.74 13.50 5.37
N VAL A 3 -25.83 12.81 5.74
CA VAL A 3 -25.94 11.33 5.66
C VAL A 3 -25.81 10.82 4.23
N LEU A 4 -26.40 11.52 3.26
CA LEU A 4 -26.30 11.13 1.84
C LEU A 4 -24.86 11.28 1.33
N LEU A 5 -24.17 12.35 1.76
CA LEU A 5 -22.79 12.60 1.37
C LEU A 5 -21.85 11.53 1.96
N LEU A 6 -22.03 11.15 3.23
CA LEU A 6 -21.30 10.04 3.84
C LEU A 6 -21.55 8.71 3.12
N SER A 7 -22.82 8.40 2.80
CA SER A 7 -23.16 7.16 2.09
C SER A 7 -22.53 7.08 0.70
N ALA A 8 -22.39 8.21 0.00
CA ALA A 8 -21.72 8.25 -1.29
C ALA A 8 -20.22 7.98 -1.17
N ILE A 9 -19.58 8.50 -0.13
CA ILE A 9 -18.16 8.24 0.17
C ILE A 9 -17.94 6.76 0.46
N ASP A 10 -18.82 6.13 1.26
CA ASP A 10 -18.74 4.71 1.56
C ASP A 10 -18.82 3.84 0.31
N VAL A 11 -19.78 4.14 -0.59
CA VAL A 11 -19.93 3.39 -1.85
C VAL A 11 -18.69 3.55 -2.74
N ILE A 12 -18.11 4.75 -2.82
CA ILE A 12 -16.87 4.99 -3.58
C ILE A 12 -15.71 4.21 -2.97
N ALA A 13 -15.52 4.29 -1.65
CA ALA A 13 -14.45 3.57 -0.94
C ALA A 13 -14.58 2.05 -1.13
N LEU A 14 -15.78 1.49 -0.95
CA LEU A 14 -16.05 0.07 -1.17
C LEU A 14 -15.82 -0.35 -2.62
N SER A 15 -16.18 0.51 -3.59
CA SER A 15 -15.97 0.22 -5.01
C SER A 15 -14.48 0.16 -5.37
N ILE A 16 -13.67 1.08 -4.83
CA ILE A 16 -12.21 1.10 -5.03
C ILE A 16 -11.59 -0.14 -4.38
N LEU A 17 -11.89 -0.41 -3.10
CA LEU A 17 -11.32 -1.54 -2.37
C LEU A 17 -11.76 -2.89 -2.97
N GLY A 18 -13.02 -3.00 -3.39
CA GLY A 18 -13.55 -4.18 -4.07
C GLY A 18 -12.97 -4.40 -5.47
N ALA A 19 -12.58 -3.34 -6.17
CA ALA A 19 -11.90 -3.46 -7.45
C ALA A 19 -10.48 -4.05 -7.31
N ILE A 20 -9.75 -3.69 -6.25
CA ILE A 20 -8.38 -4.17 -5.98
C ILE A 20 -8.33 -5.70 -5.85
N ASN A 21 -9.31 -6.30 -5.17
CA ASN A 21 -9.36 -7.77 -4.97
C ASN A 21 -10.36 -8.51 -5.86
N ALA A 22 -11.01 -7.81 -6.81
CA ALA A 22 -12.11 -8.33 -7.61
C ALA A 22 -13.18 -9.04 -6.74
N TRP A 23 -13.60 -8.39 -5.65
CA TRP A 23 -14.54 -8.92 -4.66
C TRP A 23 -14.13 -10.27 -4.04
N GLY A 24 -12.82 -10.47 -3.85
CA GLY A 24 -12.26 -11.68 -3.26
C GLY A 24 -12.08 -12.85 -4.25
N ALA A 25 -12.26 -12.63 -5.56
CA ALA A 25 -12.10 -13.68 -6.56
C ALA A 25 -10.63 -14.07 -6.78
N SER A 26 -9.70 -13.11 -6.68
CA SER A 26 -8.31 -13.25 -7.10
C SER A 26 -7.31 -12.67 -6.08
N ILE A 27 -6.54 -13.57 -5.46
CA ILE A 27 -5.36 -13.19 -4.67
C ILE A 27 -4.29 -12.57 -5.57
N SER A 28 -4.11 -13.10 -6.79
CA SER A 28 -3.06 -12.63 -7.71
C SER A 28 -3.23 -11.17 -8.11
N ARG A 29 -4.46 -10.68 -8.29
CA ARG A 29 -4.72 -9.24 -8.52
C ARG A 29 -4.29 -8.38 -7.33
N THR A 30 -4.62 -8.81 -6.13
CA THR A 30 -4.27 -8.07 -4.92
C THR A 30 -2.75 -7.98 -4.75
N ILE A 31 -2.04 -9.10 -4.98
CA ILE A 31 -0.57 -9.12 -4.98
C ILE A 31 -0.02 -8.19 -6.07
N ALA A 32 -0.53 -8.28 -7.30
CA ALA A 32 -0.07 -7.44 -8.40
C ALA A 32 -0.24 -5.94 -8.11
N VAL A 33 -1.37 -5.52 -7.53
CA VAL A 33 -1.57 -4.13 -7.10
C VAL A 33 -0.55 -3.71 -6.05
N GLY A 34 -0.29 -4.55 -5.05
CA GLY A 34 0.74 -4.28 -4.04
C GLY A 34 2.13 -4.10 -4.65
N THR A 35 2.51 -4.99 -5.58
CA THR A 35 3.78 -4.90 -6.31
C THR A 35 3.88 -3.62 -7.13
N VAL A 36 2.81 -3.21 -7.81
CA VAL A 36 2.79 -1.96 -8.57
C VAL A 36 2.97 -0.76 -7.66
N VAL A 37 2.27 -0.71 -6.52
CA VAL A 37 2.40 0.37 -5.54
C VAL A 37 3.83 0.45 -5.00
N LEU A 38 4.45 -0.70 -4.66
CA LEU A 38 5.85 -0.78 -4.26
C LEU A 38 6.79 -0.21 -5.32
N CYS A 39 6.62 -0.60 -6.59
CA CYS A 39 7.44 -0.08 -7.68
C CYS A 39 7.31 1.44 -7.84
N VAL A 40 6.11 2.00 -7.65
CA VAL A 40 5.87 3.46 -7.72
C VAL A 40 6.63 4.19 -6.62
N PHE A 41 6.53 3.76 -5.37
CA PHE A 41 7.28 4.37 -4.26
C PHE A 41 8.79 4.19 -4.41
N SER A 42 9.23 3.02 -4.89
CA SER A 42 10.64 2.76 -5.17
C SER A 42 11.19 3.70 -6.23
N TYR A 43 10.44 3.92 -7.32
CA TYR A 43 10.83 4.87 -8.36
C TYR A 43 10.93 6.31 -7.83
N TYR A 44 10.00 6.70 -6.97
CA TYR A 44 10.06 8.00 -6.32
C TYR A 44 11.31 8.17 -5.45
N TYR A 45 11.66 7.17 -4.63
CA TYR A 45 12.85 7.20 -3.78
C TYR A 45 14.16 7.21 -4.56
N VAL A 46 14.23 6.55 -5.72
CA VAL A 46 15.39 6.69 -6.63
C VAL A 46 15.60 8.14 -7.05
N GLY A 47 14.53 8.85 -7.42
CA GLY A 47 14.62 10.24 -7.86
C GLY A 47 14.89 11.23 -6.72
N ALA A 48 14.28 10.99 -5.55
CA ALA A 48 14.38 11.89 -4.41
C ALA A 48 15.74 11.75 -3.68
N ASP A 49 16.17 10.52 -3.39
CA ASP A 49 17.38 10.26 -2.60
C ASP A 49 18.62 9.95 -3.48
N ASN A 50 18.47 9.92 -4.81
CA ASN A 50 19.53 9.62 -5.78
C ASN A 50 20.25 8.28 -5.48
N VAL A 51 19.50 7.29 -4.98
CA VAL A 51 20.02 5.97 -4.64
C VAL A 51 19.74 4.95 -5.75
N ALA A 52 20.49 3.85 -5.75
CA ALA A 52 20.22 2.72 -6.64
C ALA A 52 18.81 2.15 -6.40
N PHE A 53 18.17 1.67 -7.48
CA PHE A 53 16.82 1.09 -7.41
C PHE A 53 16.71 -0.06 -6.40
N SER A 54 17.74 -0.87 -6.24
CA SER A 54 17.75 -1.95 -5.25
C SER A 54 17.64 -1.44 -3.81
N SER A 55 18.33 -0.34 -3.48
CA SER A 55 18.27 0.30 -2.17
C SER A 55 16.90 0.95 -1.93
N ALA A 56 16.42 1.71 -2.91
CA ALA A 56 15.10 2.34 -2.87
C ALA A 56 13.96 1.32 -2.76
N PHE A 57 14.06 0.20 -3.47
CA PHE A 57 13.07 -0.86 -3.43
C PHE A 57 13.03 -1.54 -2.06
N LYS A 58 14.19 -1.76 -1.45
CA LYS A 58 14.29 -2.30 -0.09
C LYS A 58 13.63 -1.36 0.92
N GLU A 59 13.95 -0.07 0.85
CA GLU A 59 13.35 0.95 1.72
C GLU A 59 11.83 1.06 1.53
N ALA A 60 11.36 1.14 0.27
CA ALA A 60 9.94 1.17 -0.03
C ALA A 60 9.22 -0.07 0.51
N THR A 61 9.83 -1.25 0.40
CA THR A 61 9.29 -2.51 0.91
C THR A 61 9.22 -2.54 2.43
N GLU A 62 10.28 -2.10 3.12
CA GLU A 62 10.33 -2.01 4.59
C GLU A 62 9.22 -1.08 5.11
N LEU A 63 9.04 0.09 4.50
CA LEU A 63 7.98 1.03 4.89
C LEU A 63 6.57 0.52 4.54
N PHE A 64 6.37 -0.02 3.34
CA PHE A 64 5.06 -0.48 2.86
C PHE A 64 4.57 -1.72 3.64
N LEU A 65 5.46 -2.65 3.95
CA LEU A 65 5.13 -3.81 4.79
C LEU A 65 5.22 -3.51 6.28
N LEU A 66 5.55 -2.27 6.65
CA LEU A 66 5.72 -1.80 8.03
C LEU A 66 6.76 -2.64 8.82
N PHE A 67 7.69 -3.28 8.13
CA PHE A 67 8.78 -4.03 8.72
C PHE A 67 9.98 -3.11 8.96
N GLY A 68 10.45 -3.01 10.20
CA GLY A 68 11.70 -2.29 10.49
C GLY A 68 11.61 -0.77 10.38
N TYR A 69 10.42 -0.18 10.58
CA TYR A 69 10.15 1.27 10.57
C TYR A 69 11.05 2.11 11.53
N THR A 70 11.87 1.47 12.35
CA THR A 70 12.76 2.11 13.33
C THR A 70 14.14 2.49 12.79
N LYS A 71 14.60 1.96 11.64
CA LYS A 71 15.95 2.27 11.11
C LYS A 71 16.02 3.51 10.22
N HIS A 72 14.89 3.93 9.65
CA HIS A 72 14.80 5.09 8.74
C HIS A 72 14.10 6.29 9.41
N SER A 73 14.11 6.36 10.74
CA SER A 73 13.68 7.57 11.44
C SER A 73 14.50 8.76 10.90
N PRO A 74 13.87 9.92 10.60
CA PRO A 74 14.46 10.96 9.76
C PRO A 74 15.80 11.41 10.34
N SER A 75 16.87 10.84 9.78
CA SER A 75 18.17 11.46 9.86
C SER A 75 18.05 12.74 9.04
N PRO A 76 18.63 13.88 9.46
CA PRO A 76 18.60 15.14 8.71
C PRO A 76 19.18 15.06 7.29
N SER A 77 19.63 13.87 6.87
CA SER A 77 20.23 13.52 5.59
C SER A 77 19.26 12.93 4.55
N HIS A 78 17.99 12.64 4.88
CA HIS A 78 17.01 12.15 3.89
C HIS A 78 16.21 13.31 3.30
N PRO A 79 16.42 13.67 2.01
CA PRO A 79 15.60 14.68 1.33
C PRO A 79 14.19 14.20 0.97
N THR A 80 13.91 12.89 1.08
CA THR A 80 12.55 12.34 1.04
C THR A 80 11.72 12.88 2.19
N GLY A 81 10.83 13.84 1.89
CA GLY A 81 9.98 14.45 2.92
C GLY A 81 9.12 13.43 3.67
N ASP A 82 9.01 13.60 4.99
CA ASP A 82 8.24 12.76 5.94
C ASP A 82 6.84 12.38 5.43
N SER A 83 6.22 13.27 4.65
CA SER A 83 4.90 13.04 4.05
C SER A 83 4.86 11.87 3.07
N MET A 84 5.92 11.63 2.29
CA MET A 84 5.92 10.52 1.32
C MET A 84 6.16 9.18 2.00
N MET A 85 7.01 9.17 3.04
CA MET A 85 7.19 8.00 3.89
C MET A 85 5.88 7.60 4.58
N LEU A 86 5.14 8.59 5.09
CA LEU A 86 3.81 8.38 5.65
C LEU A 86 2.82 7.87 4.59
N ALA A 87 2.83 8.44 3.39
CA ALA A 87 1.95 7.99 2.30
C ALA A 87 2.24 6.53 1.91
N ASN A 88 3.51 6.12 1.87
CA ASN A 88 3.90 4.73 1.60
C ASN A 88 3.40 3.78 2.70
N ALA A 89 3.59 4.16 3.97
CA ALA A 89 3.09 3.39 5.10
C ALA A 89 1.55 3.25 5.08
N LEU A 90 0.82 4.35 4.82
CA LEU A 90 -0.64 4.35 4.70
C LEU A 90 -1.13 3.49 3.53
N ALA A 91 -0.45 3.55 2.38
CA ALA A 91 -0.76 2.70 1.24
C ALA A 91 -0.58 1.21 1.58
N GLY A 92 0.47 0.88 2.34
CA GLY A 92 0.69 -0.44 2.91
C GLY A 92 -0.47 -0.92 3.78
N VAL A 93 -0.92 -0.08 4.72
CA VAL A 93 -2.08 -0.37 5.58
C VAL A 93 -3.34 -0.63 4.76
N VAL A 94 -3.65 0.24 3.79
CA VAL A 94 -4.81 0.08 2.90
C VAL A 94 -4.72 -1.21 2.12
N TRP A 95 -3.54 -1.54 1.61
CA TRP A 95 -3.31 -2.80 0.91
C TRP A 95 -3.53 -4.02 1.81
N TYR A 96 -3.05 -3.99 3.06
CA TYR A 96 -3.29 -5.06 4.05
C TYR A 96 -4.78 -5.27 4.35
N ILE A 97 -5.54 -4.19 4.50
CA ILE A 97 -7.01 -4.24 4.75
C ILE A 97 -7.71 -5.01 3.63
N VAL A 98 -7.22 -4.95 2.40
CA VAL A 98 -7.78 -5.69 1.26
C VAL A 98 -7.18 -7.09 1.14
N ALA A 99 -5.87 -7.23 1.30
CA ALA A 99 -5.14 -8.48 1.11
C ALA A 99 -5.55 -9.56 2.12
N VAL A 100 -5.64 -9.21 3.41
CA VAL A 100 -5.92 -10.19 4.47
C VAL A 100 -7.29 -10.86 4.29
N PRO A 101 -8.41 -10.12 4.15
CA PRO A 101 -9.72 -10.75 3.91
C PRO A 101 -9.77 -11.53 2.60
N THR A 102 -9.05 -11.08 1.56
CA THR A 102 -9.01 -11.78 0.27
C THR A 102 -8.36 -13.16 0.41
N VAL A 103 -7.24 -13.24 1.14
CA VAL A 103 -6.56 -14.52 1.42
C VAL A 103 -7.43 -15.41 2.30
N VAL A 104 -7.99 -14.88 3.39
CA VAL A 104 -8.87 -15.64 4.30
C VAL A 104 -10.09 -16.18 3.55
N ASN A 105 -10.76 -15.35 2.73
CA ASN A 105 -11.92 -15.78 1.94
C ASN A 105 -11.55 -16.88 0.95
N LYS A 106 -10.37 -16.83 0.32
CA LYS A 106 -9.95 -17.86 -0.61
C LYS A 106 -9.63 -19.18 0.09
N LEU A 107 -8.98 -19.13 1.25
CA LEU A 107 -8.63 -20.31 2.05
C LEU A 107 -9.87 -20.96 2.68
N THR A 108 -10.82 -20.17 3.17
CA THR A 108 -12.06 -20.68 3.77
C THR A 108 -13.09 -21.16 2.75
N ARG A 109 -13.00 -20.67 1.50
CA ARG A 109 -13.86 -21.12 0.38
C ARG A 109 -13.43 -22.48 -0.20
N ILE A 110 -12.46 -23.16 0.38
CA ILE A 110 -12.15 -24.55 0.02
C ILE A 110 -13.40 -25.41 0.35
N ARG A 111 -14.10 -25.81 -0.71
CA ARG A 111 -15.08 -26.92 -0.73
C ARG A 111 -14.40 -28.09 -1.39
#